data_AF-A0A5N4DDF6-F1
#
_entry.id   AF-A0A5N4DDF6-F1
#
_cell.length_a   1.000
_cell.length_b   1.000
_cell.length_c   1.000
_cell.angle_alpha   90.00
_cell.angle_beta   90.00
_cell.angle_gamma   90.00
#
_symmetry.space_group_name_H-M   'P 1'
#
loop_
_entity.id
_entity.type
_entity.pdbx_description
1 polymer ?
#
loop_
_entity_poly.entity_id
_entity_poly.type
_entity_poly.pdbx_seq_one_letter_code
_entity_poly.pdbx_strand_id
1 'polypeptide(L)'
;MGLSLPGLWLKRLWVLFQVALHVALGKVLLTLFPGRVKQDILAMSQRTGMAQNPHFSYENWIPTFFSIQYFWFILKVRWQRLEDTTEQGGLAPDCPVVRLSGQRCNIWDFMQDGWAFKNNVDIKNHQNLQDRLRAAHLLLDRSPQCPVVVDTMKNQSSQLYAALPERLYVLQEGRILYKVGKPGPWNYHPEEVRAVLEKLHS
;
A
#
# COMPACT_ATOMS: atom_id res chain seq x y z
N MET A 1 -7.00 -21.74 1.07
CA MET A 1 -6.20 -22.97 0.80
C MET A 1 -4.86 -22.58 0.18
N GLY A 2 -3.74 -22.85 0.85
CA GLY A 2 -2.40 -22.47 0.37
C GLY A 2 -2.00 -23.20 -0.90
N LEU A 3 -1.46 -22.46 -1.88
CA LEU A 3 -0.91 -23.03 -3.11
C LEU A 3 0.25 -23.97 -2.80
N SER A 4 0.35 -25.09 -3.52
CA SER A 4 1.53 -25.97 -3.45
C SER A 4 2.78 -25.19 -3.82
N LEU A 5 3.91 -25.49 -3.17
CA LEU A 5 5.21 -24.83 -3.42
C LEU A 5 5.53 -24.72 -4.92
N PRO A 6 5.43 -25.79 -5.75
CA PRO A 6 5.68 -25.70 -7.19
C PRO A 6 4.68 -24.79 -7.92
N GLY A 7 3.40 -24.82 -7.54
CA GLY A 7 2.36 -23.98 -8.12
C GLY A 7 2.56 -22.50 -7.82
N LEU A 8 3.04 -22.18 -6.61
CA LEU A 8 3.40 -20.81 -6.23
C LEU A 8 4.59 -20.29 -7.05
N TRP A 9 5.62 -21.12 -7.26
CA TRP A 9 6.76 -20.76 -8.12
C TRP A 9 6.34 -20.48 -9.56
N LEU A 10 5.50 -21.34 -10.14
CA LEU A 10 4.98 -21.14 -11.50
C LEU A 10 4.19 -19.82 -11.61
N LYS A 11 3.32 -19.55 -10.62
CA LYS A 11 2.56 -18.29 -10.58
C LYS A 11 3.48 -17.08 -10.38
N ARG A 12 4.53 -17.18 -9.56
CA ARG A 12 5.52 -16.10 -9.40
C ARG A 12 6.26 -15.81 -10.71
N LEU A 13 6.68 -16.85 -11.44
CA LEU A 13 7.31 -16.71 -12.77
C LEU A 13 6.36 -16.09 -13.79
N TRP A 14 5.10 -16.50 -13.78
CA TRP A 14 4.08 -15.90 -14.63
C TRP A 14 3.87 -14.41 -14.33
N VAL A 15 3.77 -14.04 -13.06
CA VAL A 15 3.69 -12.63 -12.64
C VAL A 15 4.93 -11.86 -13.08
N LEU A 16 6.13 -12.43 -12.93
CA LEU A 16 7.38 -11.84 -13.41
C LEU A 16 7.32 -11.53 -14.90
N PHE A 17 6.89 -12.50 -15.71
CA PHE A 17 6.72 -12.32 -17.15
C PHE A 17 5.72 -11.20 -17.47
N GLN A 18 4.55 -11.19 -16.81
CA GLN A 18 3.55 -10.15 -17.01
C GLN A 18 4.06 -8.75 -16.68
N VAL A 19 4.81 -8.60 -15.57
CA VAL A 19 5.38 -7.31 -15.16
C VAL A 19 6.47 -6.87 -16.14
N ALA A 20 7.34 -7.80 -16.58
CA ALA A 20 8.38 -7.52 -17.56
C ALA A 20 7.79 -7.06 -18.90
N LEU A 21 6.77 -7.77 -19.40
CA LEU A 21 6.05 -7.40 -20.61
C LEU A 21 5.38 -6.03 -20.49
N HIS A 22 4.69 -5.77 -19.38
CA HIS A 22 4.04 -4.47 -19.13
C HIS A 22 5.05 -3.31 -19.11
N VAL A 23 6.20 -3.49 -18.46
CA VAL A 23 7.26 -2.48 -18.40
C VAL A 23 7.93 -2.28 -19.77
N ALA A 24 8.18 -3.36 -20.52
CA ALA A 24 8.73 -3.28 -21.86
C ALA A 24 7.79 -2.53 -22.82
N LEU A 25 6.51 -2.89 -22.85
CA LEU A 25 5.48 -2.21 -23.64
C LEU A 25 5.36 -0.73 -23.25
N GLY A 26 5.32 -0.44 -21.95
CA GLY A 26 5.28 0.93 -21.44
C GLY A 26 6.48 1.77 -21.88
N LYS A 27 7.69 1.20 -21.85
CA LYS A 27 8.90 1.86 -22.38
C LYS A 27 8.82 2.11 -23.88
N VAL A 28 8.37 1.13 -24.66
CA VAL A 28 8.18 1.28 -26.12
C VAL A 28 7.18 2.40 -26.41
N LEU A 29 6.05 2.44 -25.70
CA LEU A 29 5.04 3.50 -25.85
C LEU A 29 5.58 4.87 -25.42
N LEU A 30 6.38 4.95 -24.36
CA LEU A 30 7.03 6.21 -23.96
C LEU A 30 7.99 6.72 -25.03
N THR A 31 8.72 5.82 -25.71
CA THR A 31 9.65 6.21 -26.78
C THR A 31 8.91 6.61 -28.06
N LEU A 32 7.86 5.88 -28.45
CA LEU A 32 7.14 6.11 -29.71
C LEU A 32 6.07 7.20 -29.60
N PHE A 33 5.38 7.30 -28.45
CA PHE A 33 4.22 8.17 -28.24
C PHE A 33 4.26 8.88 -26.88
N PRO A 34 5.33 9.65 -26.56
CA PRO A 34 5.50 10.25 -25.23
C PRO A 34 4.33 11.16 -24.84
N GLY A 35 3.77 11.93 -25.78
CA GLY A 35 2.64 12.83 -25.51
C GLY A 35 1.38 12.09 -25.05
N ARG A 36 1.06 10.95 -25.66
CA ARG A 36 -0.11 10.14 -25.31
C ARG A 36 0.04 9.50 -23.94
N VAL A 37 1.21 8.93 -23.66
CA VAL A 37 1.49 8.32 -22.36
C VAL A 37 1.46 9.36 -21.23
N LYS A 38 2.00 10.57 -21.47
CA LYS A 38 1.88 11.68 -20.52
C LYS A 38 0.42 12.03 -20.25
N GLN A 39 -0.41 12.16 -21.30
CA GLN A 39 -1.84 12.43 -21.14
C GLN A 39 -2.57 11.34 -20.34
N ASP A 40 -2.28 10.06 -20.59
CA ASP A 40 -2.89 8.95 -19.86
C ASP A 40 -2.49 8.96 -18.38
N ILE A 41 -1.22 9.22 -18.07
CA ILE A 41 -0.72 9.34 -16.69
C ILE A 41 -1.35 10.55 -15.98
N LEU A 42 -1.52 11.67 -16.69
CA LEU A 42 -2.21 12.85 -16.17
C LEU A 42 -3.69 12.55 -15.88
N ALA A 43 -4.40 11.91 -16.81
CA ALA A 43 -5.80 11.52 -16.62
C ALA A 43 -5.94 10.56 -15.42
N MET A 44 -5.00 9.64 -15.23
CA MET A 44 -4.94 8.78 -14.05
C MET A 44 -4.76 9.58 -12.75
N SER A 45 -3.88 10.60 -12.73
CA SER A 45 -3.65 11.45 -11.55
C SER A 45 -4.88 12.27 -11.14
N GLN A 46 -5.70 12.70 -12.11
CA GLN A 46 -6.92 13.46 -11.85
C GLN A 46 -7.99 12.58 -11.21
N ARG A 47 -8.17 11.35 -11.74
CA ARG A 47 -9.15 10.38 -11.20
C ARG A 47 -8.85 9.95 -9.78
N THR A 48 -7.60 10.04 -9.37
CA THR A 48 -7.09 9.48 -8.11
C THR A 48 -6.82 10.54 -7.06
N GLY A 49 -7.17 11.80 -7.35
CA GLY A 49 -7.01 12.92 -6.43
C GLY A 49 -5.58 13.43 -6.26
N MET A 50 -4.57 12.76 -6.84
CA MET A 50 -3.18 13.23 -6.76
C MET A 50 -2.97 14.58 -7.45
N ALA A 51 -3.73 14.87 -8.50
CA ALA A 51 -3.70 16.17 -9.18
C ALA A 51 -4.18 17.34 -8.31
N GLN A 52 -4.93 17.07 -7.24
CA GLN A 52 -5.43 18.10 -6.32
C GLN A 52 -4.36 18.55 -5.32
N ASN A 53 -3.20 17.92 -5.31
CA ASN A 53 -2.12 18.24 -4.40
C ASN A 53 -1.23 19.39 -4.95
N PRO A 54 -1.16 20.55 -4.27
CA PRO A 54 -0.38 21.70 -4.73
C PRO A 54 1.14 21.47 -4.70
N HIS A 55 1.63 20.48 -3.94
CA HIS A 55 3.05 20.12 -3.87
C HIS A 55 3.45 18.97 -4.80
N PHE A 56 2.52 18.46 -5.62
CA PHE A 56 2.79 17.35 -6.52
C PHE A 56 3.52 17.82 -7.79
N SER A 57 4.70 17.27 -8.04
CA SER A 57 5.48 17.56 -9.26
C SER A 57 5.33 16.45 -10.28
N TYR A 58 4.62 16.74 -11.37
CA TYR A 58 4.47 15.83 -12.51
C TYR A 58 5.79 15.49 -13.18
N GLU A 59 6.70 16.48 -13.27
CA GLU A 59 8.00 16.32 -13.91
C GLU A 59 8.89 15.31 -13.19
N ASN A 60 8.79 15.23 -11.86
CA ASN A 60 9.53 14.24 -11.08
C ASN A 60 8.83 12.87 -11.04
N TRP A 61 7.51 12.85 -11.25
CA TRP A 61 6.69 11.67 -11.07
C TRP A 61 6.56 10.80 -12.32
N ILE A 62 6.32 11.40 -13.48
CA ILE A 62 6.19 10.68 -14.76
C ILE A 62 7.43 9.80 -15.05
N PRO A 63 8.68 10.26 -14.84
CA PRO A 63 9.87 9.44 -15.09
C PRO A 63 10.00 8.21 -14.19
N THR A 64 9.24 8.14 -13.09
CA THR A 64 9.25 6.94 -12.23
C THR A 64 8.56 5.76 -12.91
N PHE A 65 7.59 5.99 -13.79
CA PHE A 65 6.86 4.93 -14.48
C PHE A 65 7.75 4.16 -15.45
N PHE A 66 7.59 2.83 -15.44
CA PHE A 66 8.35 1.90 -16.28
C PHE A 66 9.88 1.95 -16.10
N SER A 67 10.37 2.63 -15.05
CA SER A 67 11.76 2.57 -14.62
C SER A 67 12.12 1.18 -14.04
N ILE A 68 13.41 0.93 -13.81
CA ILE A 68 13.88 -0.29 -13.13
C ILE A 68 13.32 -0.36 -11.70
N GLN A 69 13.25 0.79 -11.01
CA GLN A 69 12.69 0.87 -9.66
C GLN A 69 11.20 0.52 -9.67
N TYR A 70 10.45 1.04 -10.65
CA TYR A 70 9.03 0.70 -10.83
C TYR A 70 8.82 -0.78 -11.12
N PHE A 71 9.66 -1.39 -11.96
CA PHE A 71 9.60 -2.84 -12.22
C PHE A 71 9.69 -3.64 -10.92
N TRP A 72 10.73 -3.41 -10.11
CA TRP A 72 10.92 -4.13 -8.85
C TRP A 72 9.80 -3.85 -7.85
N PHE A 73 9.30 -2.62 -7.80
CA PHE A 73 8.20 -2.24 -6.94
C PHE A 73 6.89 -2.96 -7.29
N ILE A 74 6.48 -2.92 -8.56
CA ILE A 74 5.24 -3.58 -9.02
C ILE A 74 5.35 -5.09 -8.87
N LEU A 75 6.53 -5.66 -9.14
CA LEU A 75 6.78 -7.08 -8.94
C LEU A 75 6.61 -7.48 -7.48
N LYS A 76 7.21 -6.71 -6.56
CA LYS A 76 7.07 -6.91 -5.10
C LYS A 76 5.61 -6.85 -4.66
N VAL A 77 4.85 -5.84 -5.10
CA VAL A 77 3.42 -5.68 -4.78
C VAL A 77 2.61 -6.87 -5.28
N ARG A 78 2.83 -7.30 -6.54
CA ARG A 78 2.08 -8.43 -7.12
C ARG A 78 2.43 -9.77 -6.49
N TRP A 79 3.68 -9.99 -6.09
CA TRP A 79 4.07 -11.20 -5.36
C TRP A 79 3.52 -11.22 -3.93
N GLN A 80 3.57 -10.11 -3.20
CA GLN A 80 2.94 -10.04 -1.87
C GLN A 80 1.45 -10.40 -1.93
N ARG A 81 0.75 -9.93 -2.98
CA ARG A 81 -0.66 -10.27 -3.21
C ARG A 81 -0.90 -11.73 -3.56
N LEU A 82 0.03 -12.34 -4.30
CA LEU A 82 -0.06 -13.76 -4.64
C LEU A 82 0.03 -14.63 -3.38
N GLU A 83 0.74 -14.14 -2.36
CA GLU A 83 0.99 -14.82 -1.07
C GLU A 83 0.07 -14.35 0.05
N ASP A 84 -0.85 -13.46 -0.25
CA ASP A 84 -1.78 -12.89 0.70
C ASP A 84 -2.79 -13.95 1.15
N THR A 85 -2.65 -14.41 2.39
CA THR A 85 -3.51 -15.43 3.01
C THR A 85 -4.69 -14.84 3.77
N THR A 86 -4.84 -13.51 3.78
CA THR A 86 -5.93 -12.87 4.51
C THR A 86 -7.25 -13.03 3.76
N GLU A 87 -8.23 -13.69 4.39
CA GLU A 87 -9.57 -13.94 3.85
C GLU A 87 -10.63 -13.23 4.71
N GLN A 88 -11.70 -12.74 4.09
CA GLN A 88 -12.81 -12.10 4.82
C GLN A 88 -13.47 -13.14 5.76
N GLY A 89 -13.68 -12.76 7.02
CA GLY A 89 -14.11 -13.64 8.11
C GLY A 89 -12.98 -14.42 8.80
N GLY A 90 -11.79 -14.47 8.21
CA GLY A 90 -10.60 -15.10 8.78
C GLY A 90 -10.00 -14.32 9.95
N LEU A 91 -9.12 -14.96 10.72
CA LEU A 91 -8.37 -14.28 11.79
C LEU A 91 -7.41 -13.25 11.19
N ALA A 92 -7.39 -12.06 11.77
CA ALA A 92 -6.46 -11.00 11.42
C ALA A 92 -5.07 -11.34 11.97
N PRO A 93 -4.00 -11.41 11.15
CA PRO A 93 -2.67 -11.74 11.66
C PRO A 93 -2.22 -10.80 12.79
N ASP A 94 -1.88 -11.35 13.96
CA ASP A 94 -1.25 -10.57 15.03
C ASP A 94 0.23 -10.41 14.75
N CYS A 95 0.68 -9.16 14.60
CA CYS A 95 2.02 -8.85 14.12
C CYS A 95 2.71 -7.87 15.07
N PRO A 96 4.02 -8.03 15.33
CA PRO A 96 4.76 -7.07 16.11
C PRO A 96 4.87 -5.75 15.34
N VAL A 97 4.53 -4.66 16.02
CA VAL A 97 4.70 -3.27 15.59
C VAL A 97 5.48 -2.50 16.65
N VAL A 98 5.94 -1.30 16.31
CA VAL A 98 6.72 -0.45 17.21
C VAL A 98 5.97 0.85 17.46
N ARG A 99 5.79 1.18 18.75
CA ARG A 99 5.27 2.49 19.19
C ARG A 99 6.29 3.58 18.91
N LEU A 100 5.83 4.82 18.92
CA LEU A 100 6.71 5.97 18.76
C LEU A 100 7.70 6.16 19.91
N SER A 101 7.40 5.61 21.08
CA SER A 101 8.35 5.49 22.21
C SER A 101 9.50 4.50 21.94
N GLY A 102 9.46 3.75 20.83
CA GLY A 102 10.41 2.69 20.51
C GLY A 102 10.05 1.32 21.13
N GLN A 103 9.00 1.25 21.95
CA GLN A 103 8.54 0.01 22.56
C GLN A 103 7.90 -0.91 21.51
N ARG A 104 8.22 -2.21 21.58
CA ARG A 104 7.54 -3.25 20.78
C ARG A 104 6.20 -3.61 21.41
N CYS A 105 5.21 -3.81 20.55
CA CYS A 105 3.83 -4.16 20.88
C CYS A 105 3.20 -4.93 19.71
N ASN A 106 1.94 -5.29 19.81
CA ASN A 106 1.22 -6.06 18.80
C ASN A 106 0.16 -5.22 18.10
N ILE A 107 -0.13 -5.53 16.84
CA ILE A 107 -1.10 -4.78 16.04
C ILE A 107 -2.51 -4.81 16.65
N TRP A 108 -2.85 -5.92 17.33
CA TRP A 108 -4.13 -6.05 18.03
C TRP A 108 -4.30 -5.07 19.20
N ASP A 109 -3.20 -4.59 19.80
CA ASP A 109 -3.26 -3.61 20.90
C ASP A 109 -3.88 -2.26 20.46
N PHE A 110 -4.05 -2.03 19.15
CA PHE A 110 -4.53 -0.78 18.55
C PHE A 110 -5.87 -0.93 17.83
N MET A 111 -6.62 -2.01 18.05
CA MET A 111 -7.99 -2.18 17.56
C MET A 111 -8.97 -1.24 18.31
N GLN A 112 -8.85 0.06 18.07
CA GLN A 112 -9.71 1.12 18.60
C GLN A 112 -10.21 2.01 17.46
N ASP A 113 -11.36 2.65 17.66
CA ASP A 113 -12.00 3.49 16.64
C ASP A 113 -11.18 4.74 16.34
N GLY A 114 -10.74 4.89 15.09
CA GLY A 114 -10.01 6.08 14.67
C GLY A 114 -9.64 6.07 13.20
N TRP A 115 -9.66 7.26 12.60
CA TRP A 115 -9.25 7.50 11.21
C TRP A 115 -8.29 8.68 11.15
N ALA A 116 -7.31 8.63 10.25
CA ALA A 116 -6.54 9.82 9.92
C ALA A 116 -5.87 9.72 8.55
N PHE A 117 -6.16 10.65 7.63
CA PHE A 117 -5.29 10.94 6.49
C PHE A 117 -5.43 12.39 5.98
N LYS A 118 -4.30 13.11 5.91
CA LYS A 118 -4.08 14.24 4.99
C LYS A 118 -2.58 14.50 4.74
N ASN A 119 -2.18 14.33 3.47
CA ASN A 119 -1.11 14.97 2.69
C ASN A 119 0.39 14.80 2.99
N ASN A 120 1.13 14.91 1.88
CA ASN A 120 2.51 14.52 1.55
C ASN A 120 3.65 15.17 2.35
N VAL A 121 4.73 14.39 2.48
CA VAL A 121 6.08 14.77 2.93
C VAL A 121 7.09 13.98 2.09
N ASP A 122 8.23 14.59 1.73
CA ASP A 122 9.33 13.87 1.07
C ASP A 122 10.06 13.01 2.10
N ILE A 123 9.84 11.69 2.04
CA ILE A 123 10.39 10.72 2.97
C ILE A 123 11.33 9.79 2.21
N LYS A 124 12.62 9.85 2.56
CA LYS A 124 13.62 8.92 2.05
C LYS A 124 13.34 7.50 2.56
N ASN A 125 13.78 6.49 1.79
CA ASN A 125 13.71 5.10 2.23
C ASN A 125 14.38 4.91 3.60
N HIS A 126 13.62 4.35 4.54
CA HIS A 126 14.09 4.10 5.90
C HIS A 126 15.21 3.05 5.91
N GLN A 127 16.41 3.44 6.36
CA GLN A 127 17.54 2.51 6.54
C GLN A 127 17.53 1.85 7.91
N ASN A 128 16.92 2.51 8.89
CA ASN A 128 16.80 2.04 10.26
C ASN A 128 15.44 2.42 10.87
N LEU A 129 15.18 1.94 12.09
CA LEU A 129 13.91 2.20 12.79
C LEU A 129 13.72 3.70 13.11
N GLN A 130 14.79 4.43 13.40
CA GLN A 130 14.70 5.87 13.70
C GLN A 130 14.26 6.68 12.48
N ASP A 131 14.70 6.33 11.27
CA ASP A 131 14.21 6.95 10.04
C ASP A 131 12.70 6.78 9.91
N ARG A 132 12.21 5.57 10.19
CA ARG A 132 10.78 5.24 10.13
C ARG A 132 9.97 5.96 11.19
N LEU A 133 10.50 6.04 12.41
CA LEU A 133 9.90 6.81 13.49
C LEU A 133 9.82 8.29 13.11
N ARG A 134 10.88 8.88 12.56
CA ARG A 134 10.87 10.28 12.11
C ARG A 134 9.79 10.54 11.06
N ALA A 135 9.64 9.65 10.09
CA ALA A 135 8.56 9.72 9.10
C ALA A 135 7.16 9.65 9.75
N ALA A 136 6.97 8.82 10.78
CA ALA A 136 5.71 8.75 11.49
C ALA A 136 5.42 10.00 12.35
N HIS A 137 6.45 10.66 12.90
CA HIS A 137 6.26 11.93 13.61
C HIS A 137 5.77 13.03 12.68
N LEU A 138 6.20 13.04 11.41
CA LEU A 138 5.67 13.98 10.41
C LEU A 138 4.17 13.78 10.15
N LEU A 139 3.67 12.54 10.29
CA LEU A 139 2.23 12.26 10.22
C LEU A 139 1.50 12.78 11.47
N LEU A 140 2.14 12.70 12.65
CA LEU A 140 1.56 13.20 13.90
C LEU A 140 1.36 14.72 13.91
N ASP A 141 2.20 15.48 13.22
CA ASP A 141 2.04 16.94 13.09
C ASP A 141 0.68 17.32 12.46
N ARG A 142 0.00 16.37 11.81
CA ARG A 142 -1.34 16.53 11.23
C ARG A 142 -2.47 16.17 12.21
N SER A 143 -2.15 15.89 13.47
CA SER A 143 -3.10 15.58 14.54
C SER A 143 -4.09 14.45 14.17
N PRO A 144 -3.57 13.26 13.78
CA PRO A 144 -4.41 12.11 13.49
C PRO A 144 -5.29 11.76 14.70
N GLN A 145 -6.57 11.48 14.47
CA GLN A 145 -7.52 11.10 15.54
C GLN A 145 -7.40 9.61 15.92
N CYS A 146 -6.31 8.95 15.52
CA CYS A 146 -6.10 7.54 15.74
C CYS A 146 -4.65 7.26 16.17
N PRO A 147 -4.40 6.16 16.89
CA PRO A 147 -3.04 5.72 17.17
C PRO A 147 -2.24 5.50 15.87
N VAL A 148 -1.00 5.97 15.85
CA VAL A 148 -0.05 5.73 14.76
C VAL A 148 1.07 4.82 15.25
N VAL A 149 1.28 3.71 14.55
CA VAL A 149 2.36 2.76 14.80
C VAL A 149 3.17 2.54 13.55
N VAL A 150 4.41 2.06 13.71
CA VAL A 150 5.26 1.69 12.59
C VAL A 150 5.53 0.19 12.58
N ASP A 151 5.59 -0.40 11.40
CA ASP A 151 6.01 -1.80 11.27
C ASP A 151 7.48 -1.95 11.71
N THR A 152 7.87 -3.17 12.06
CA THR A 152 9.28 -3.50 12.31
C THR A 152 10.11 -3.37 11.02
N MET A 153 11.43 -3.24 11.13
CA MET A 153 12.30 -3.19 9.94
C MET A 153 12.24 -4.46 9.07
N LYS A 154 11.66 -5.56 9.57
CA LYS A 154 11.37 -6.77 8.79
C LYS A 154 10.13 -6.63 7.87
N ASN A 155 9.34 -5.58 8.06
CA ASN A 155 8.09 -5.32 7.31
C ASN A 155 7.07 -6.47 7.42
N GLN A 156 6.98 -7.09 8.60
CA GLN A 156 6.20 -8.30 8.81
C GLN A 156 4.70 -8.03 8.66
N SER A 157 4.21 -6.93 9.25
CA SER A 157 2.80 -6.53 9.13
C SER A 157 2.47 -6.20 7.67
N SER A 158 3.36 -5.47 6.99
CA SER A 158 3.23 -5.15 5.57
C SER A 158 3.17 -6.39 4.68
N GLN A 159 3.95 -7.43 4.98
CA GLN A 159 3.92 -8.68 4.26
C GLN A 159 2.62 -9.46 4.51
N LEU A 160 2.23 -9.62 5.78
CA LEU A 160 1.08 -10.45 6.15
C LEU A 160 -0.26 -9.85 5.70
N TYR A 161 -0.39 -8.52 5.71
CA TYR A 161 -1.56 -7.82 5.19
C TYR A 161 -1.44 -7.43 3.72
N ALA A 162 -0.35 -7.82 3.04
CA ALA A 162 0.00 -7.39 1.68
C ALA A 162 -0.30 -5.87 1.48
N ALA A 163 0.22 -5.07 2.40
CA ALA A 163 -0.19 -3.69 2.64
C ALA A 163 0.38 -2.69 1.63
N LEU A 164 1.28 -3.12 0.74
CA LEU A 164 1.86 -2.24 -0.28
C LEU A 164 0.94 -2.09 -1.50
N PRO A 165 0.91 -0.89 -2.13
CA PRO A 165 1.50 0.37 -1.66
C PRO A 165 0.78 0.96 -0.44
N GLU A 166 -0.54 0.77 -0.39
CA GLU A 166 -1.42 1.08 0.72
C GLU A 166 -2.62 0.11 0.65
N ARG A 167 -3.23 -0.16 1.80
CA ARG A 167 -4.40 -1.04 1.90
C ARG A 167 -5.20 -0.76 3.16
N LEU A 168 -6.53 -0.85 3.04
CA LEU A 168 -7.45 -0.72 4.16
C LEU A 168 -8.04 -2.07 4.53
N TYR A 169 -8.13 -2.30 5.84
CA TYR A 169 -8.77 -3.44 6.47
C TYR A 169 -9.72 -2.92 7.55
N VAL A 170 -10.85 -3.59 7.71
CA VAL A 170 -11.73 -3.45 8.88
C VAL A 170 -11.60 -4.73 9.67
N LEU A 171 -11.20 -4.60 10.92
CA LEU A 171 -11.04 -5.71 11.85
C LEU A 171 -12.08 -5.60 12.95
N GLN A 172 -12.65 -6.73 13.36
CA GLN A 172 -13.58 -6.82 14.49
C GLN A 172 -13.29 -8.11 15.25
N GLU A 173 -13.09 -8.02 16.56
CA GLU A 173 -12.81 -9.18 17.44
C GLU A 173 -11.70 -10.10 16.92
N GLY A 174 -10.59 -9.51 16.45
CA GLY A 174 -9.47 -10.27 15.91
C GLY A 174 -9.72 -10.93 14.55
N ARG A 175 -10.83 -10.60 13.86
CA ARG A 175 -11.19 -11.12 12.54
C ARG A 175 -11.22 -10.03 11.48
N ILE A 176 -10.97 -10.41 10.24
CA ILE A 176 -10.99 -9.52 9.08
C ILE A 176 -12.43 -9.41 8.59
N LEU A 177 -13.14 -8.36 8.99
CA LEU A 177 -14.51 -8.14 8.56
C LEU A 177 -14.57 -7.66 7.10
N TYR A 178 -13.62 -6.81 6.70
CA TYR A 178 -13.55 -6.30 5.34
C TYR A 178 -12.11 -5.97 4.95
N LYS A 179 -11.84 -6.10 3.64
CA LYS A 179 -10.53 -5.89 3.03
C LYS A 179 -10.75 -5.31 1.64
N VAL A 180 -10.17 -4.14 1.37
CA VAL A 180 -10.27 -3.53 0.04
C VAL A 180 -9.60 -4.43 -0.99
N GLY A 181 -10.35 -4.84 -2.02
CA GLY A 181 -9.92 -5.84 -3.00
C GLY A 181 -8.81 -5.34 -3.91
N LYS A 182 -8.90 -4.09 -4.39
CA LYS A 182 -7.91 -3.49 -5.29
C LYS A 182 -6.86 -2.69 -4.51
N PRO A 183 -5.59 -2.65 -4.97
CA PRO A 183 -4.53 -1.92 -4.28
C PRO A 183 -4.69 -0.43 -4.49
N GLY A 184 -4.23 0.37 -3.54
CA GLY A 184 -3.86 1.75 -3.83
C GLY A 184 -2.68 1.86 -4.81
N PRO A 185 -2.18 3.07 -5.09
CA PRO A 185 -2.73 4.33 -4.61
C PRO A 185 -4.03 4.74 -5.35
N TRP A 186 -4.44 3.94 -6.34
CA TRP A 186 -5.47 4.32 -7.31
C TRP A 186 -6.87 3.79 -7.03
N ASN A 187 -6.97 2.73 -6.23
CA ASN A 187 -8.26 2.12 -5.90
C ASN A 187 -8.62 2.36 -4.43
N TYR A 188 -8.15 3.47 -3.90
CA TYR A 188 -8.47 3.96 -2.57
C TYR A 188 -9.91 4.49 -2.57
N HIS A 189 -10.87 3.67 -2.13
CA HIS A 189 -12.28 4.05 -2.01
C HIS A 189 -12.68 4.03 -0.52
N PRO A 190 -12.42 5.11 0.24
CA PRO A 190 -12.80 5.19 1.65
C PRO A 190 -14.29 4.99 1.90
N GLU A 191 -15.12 5.31 0.91
CA GLU A 191 -16.57 5.14 0.98
C GLU A 191 -16.99 3.66 1.14
N GLU A 192 -16.23 2.71 0.59
CA GLU A 192 -16.50 1.28 0.80
C GLU A 192 -16.29 0.90 2.27
N VAL A 193 -15.23 1.44 2.88
CA VAL A 193 -14.92 1.19 4.29
C VAL A 193 -15.93 1.92 5.19
N ARG A 194 -16.31 3.16 4.85
CA ARG A 194 -17.38 3.90 5.56
C ARG A 194 -18.68 3.10 5.58
N ALA A 195 -19.12 2.58 4.44
CA ALA A 195 -20.35 1.79 4.35
C ALA A 195 -20.30 0.51 5.21
N VAL A 196 -19.11 -0.10 5.38
CA VAL A 196 -18.92 -1.23 6.29
C VAL A 196 -19.02 -0.79 7.74
N LEU A 197 -18.38 0.31 8.11
CA LEU A 197 -18.42 0.83 9.48
C LEU A 197 -19.81 1.34 9.89
N GLU A 198 -20.56 1.97 8.99
CA GLU A 198 -21.92 2.43 9.26
C GLU A 198 -22.85 1.25 9.62
N LYS A 199 -22.69 0.10 8.96
CA LYS A 199 -23.44 -1.14 9.27
C LYS A 199 -23.07 -1.77 10.61
N LEU A 200 -21.91 -1.44 11.18
CA LEU A 200 -21.50 -1.95 12.49
C LEU A 200 -22.02 -1.10 13.64
N HIS A 201 -22.35 0.16 13.36
CA HIS A 201 -22.88 1.11 14.35
C HIS A 201 -24.40 1.25 14.30
N SER A 202 -25.07 0.58 13.35
CA SER A 202 -26.53 0.47 13.23
C SER A 202 -27.07 -0.73 13.99
#